data_AF-A0AB38XXD8-F1
#
_entry.id   AF-A0AB38XXD8-F1
#
_cell.length_a   1.000
_cell.length_b   1.000
_cell.length_c   1.000
_cell.angle_alpha   90.00
_cell.angle_beta   90.00
_cell.angle_gamma   90.00
#
_symmetry.space_group_name_H-M   'P 1'
#
loop_
_entity.id
_entity.type
_entity.pdbx_description
1 polymer ?
#
loop_
_entity_poly.entity_id
_entity_poly.type
_entity_poly.pdbx_seq_one_letter_code
_entity_poly.pdbx_strand_id
1 'polypeptide(L)'
;MIKGFLVNPDLTHRIVEFELEAAATFLGGVSSDRVSVAFQEDGVDYAALYNPTAKAEGAEPNPVASLGRNEAATGNSAFFTDPTTAICGTVVFVDAEGEDIGDEEIERIKHGMRAVRHYRDDYPEEYALWRAAVRNLGRLEI
;
A
#
# COMPACT_ATOMS: atom_id res chain seq x y z
N MET A 1 -5.46 -12.87 -17.50
CA MET A 1 -4.29 -12.48 -16.68
C MET A 1 -4.07 -11.00 -16.85
N ILE A 2 -3.71 -10.34 -15.76
CA ILE A 2 -3.35 -8.93 -15.71
C ILE A 2 -1.93 -8.76 -15.15
N LYS A 3 -1.27 -7.69 -15.56
CA LYS A 3 0.01 -7.21 -15.04
C LYS A 3 -0.26 -6.32 -13.83
N GLY A 4 0.38 -6.63 -12.71
CA GLY A 4 0.37 -5.80 -11.52
C GLY A 4 1.77 -5.53 -10.97
N PHE A 5 1.85 -4.57 -10.07
CA PHE A 5 3.09 -4.17 -9.41
C PHE A 5 3.01 -4.53 -7.93
N LEU A 6 3.68 -5.61 -7.55
CA LEU A 6 3.71 -6.12 -6.17
C LEU A 6 4.74 -5.33 -5.36
N VAL A 7 4.30 -4.78 -4.22
CA VAL A 7 5.13 -4.02 -3.28
C VAL A 7 4.95 -4.56 -1.87
N ASN A 8 6.06 -4.93 -1.23
CA ASN A 8 6.10 -5.39 0.15
C ASN A 8 6.30 -4.23 1.15
N PRO A 9 5.97 -4.43 2.43
CA PRO A 9 6.21 -3.45 3.50
C PRO A 9 7.65 -2.93 3.60
N ASP A 10 8.64 -3.74 3.22
CA ASP A 10 10.07 -3.39 3.26
C ASP A 10 10.55 -2.64 2.00
N LEU A 11 9.65 -2.29 1.09
CA LEU A 11 9.89 -1.66 -0.22
C LEU A 11 10.54 -2.57 -1.28
N THR A 12 10.68 -3.87 -1.01
CA THR A 12 10.96 -4.82 -2.09
C THR A 12 9.76 -4.93 -3.01
N HIS A 13 9.99 -5.07 -4.31
CA HIS A 13 8.93 -5.01 -5.31
C HIS A 13 9.28 -5.81 -6.56
N ARG A 14 8.26 -6.20 -7.32
CA ARG A 14 8.40 -6.85 -8.63
C ARG A 14 7.12 -6.70 -9.45
N ILE A 15 7.25 -6.82 -10.77
CA ILE A 15 6.09 -6.99 -11.65
C ILE A 15 5.61 -8.44 -11.52
N VAL A 16 4.30 -8.64 -11.51
CA VAL A 16 3.64 -9.95 -11.46
C VAL A 16 2.54 -10.02 -12.52
N GLU A 17 2.32 -11.22 -13.06
CA GLU A 17 1.18 -11.53 -13.92
C GLU A 17 0.30 -12.54 -13.19
N PHE A 18 -1.01 -12.27 -13.12
CA PHE A 18 -1.94 -13.09 -12.36
C PHE A 18 -3.38 -12.93 -12.86
N GLU A 19 -4.27 -13.84 -12.47
CA GLU A 19 -5.72 -13.63 -12.61
C GLU A 19 -6.23 -12.88 -11.39
N LEU A 20 -7.14 -11.91 -11.56
CA LEU A 20 -7.62 -11.08 -10.46
C LEU A 20 -8.26 -11.93 -9.34
N GLU A 21 -8.95 -13.02 -9.70
CA GLU A 21 -9.50 -13.95 -8.70
C GLU A 21 -8.42 -14.70 -7.90
N ALA A 22 -7.21 -14.83 -8.46
CA ALA A 22 -6.07 -15.47 -7.81
C ALA A 22 -5.22 -14.50 -6.94
N ALA A 23 -5.58 -13.21 -6.90
CA ALA A 23 -4.82 -12.17 -6.18
C ALA A 23 -4.59 -12.50 -4.70
N ALA A 24 -5.59 -13.08 -4.03
CA ALA A 24 -5.51 -13.45 -2.61
C ALA A 24 -4.28 -14.33 -2.29
N THR A 25 -3.89 -15.20 -3.22
CA THR A 25 -2.70 -16.08 -3.09
C THR A 25 -1.40 -15.27 -2.98
N PHE A 26 -1.28 -14.18 -3.73
CA PHE A 26 -0.11 -13.30 -3.68
C PHE A 26 -0.07 -12.44 -2.40
N LEU A 27 -1.23 -12.18 -1.83
CA LEU A 27 -1.40 -11.33 -0.65
C LEU A 27 -1.29 -12.11 0.67
N GLY A 28 -1.05 -13.43 0.59
CA GLY A 28 -0.86 -14.31 1.75
C GLY A 28 -2.13 -14.56 2.56
N GLY A 29 -3.32 -14.41 1.94
CA GLY A 29 -4.60 -14.55 2.62
C GLY A 29 -5.63 -15.35 1.81
N VAL A 30 -6.81 -15.53 2.41
CA VAL A 30 -7.97 -16.19 1.77
C VAL A 30 -8.92 -15.20 1.08
N SER A 31 -8.73 -13.90 1.33
CA SER A 31 -9.53 -12.82 0.77
C SER A 31 -8.64 -11.67 0.33
N SER A 32 -9.05 -10.99 -0.73
CA SER A 32 -8.47 -9.73 -1.19
C SER A 32 -9.54 -8.65 -1.21
N ASP A 33 -9.17 -7.44 -0.80
CA ASP A 33 -10.01 -6.24 -0.91
C ASP A 33 -9.30 -5.20 -1.79
N ARG A 34 -10.04 -4.23 -2.30
CA ARG A 34 -9.56 -3.20 -3.22
C ARG A 34 -9.77 -1.82 -2.61
N VAL A 35 -8.74 -0.99 -2.63
CA VAL A 35 -8.81 0.40 -2.17
C VAL A 35 -8.21 1.33 -3.20
N SER A 36 -8.84 2.50 -3.39
CA SER A 36 -8.28 3.55 -4.23
C SER A 36 -7.04 4.15 -3.56
N VAL A 37 -6.00 4.36 -4.36
CA VAL A 37 -4.72 4.96 -3.95
C VAL A 37 -4.27 5.93 -5.02
N ALA A 38 -3.73 7.07 -4.61
CA ALA A 38 -3.23 8.11 -5.51
C ALA A 38 -1.78 8.43 -5.17
N PHE A 39 -0.99 8.75 -6.19
CA PHE A 39 0.40 9.19 -6.01
C PHE A 39 0.58 10.47 -6.83
N GLN A 40 0.65 11.64 -6.15
CA GLN A 40 0.67 13.03 -6.67
C GLN A 40 -0.71 13.65 -6.97
N GLU A 41 -0.76 14.99 -7.03
CA GLU A 41 -1.98 15.82 -7.22
C GLU A 41 -2.62 15.74 -8.62
N ASP A 42 -2.12 14.87 -9.53
CA ASP A 42 -2.61 14.77 -10.91
C ASP A 42 -4.02 14.16 -11.03
N GLY A 43 -4.61 13.69 -9.92
CA GLY A 43 -5.97 13.17 -9.86
C GLY A 43 -6.17 11.80 -10.52
N VAL A 44 -5.08 11.06 -10.77
CA VAL A 44 -5.15 9.68 -11.29
C VAL A 44 -5.23 8.72 -10.11
N ASP A 45 -6.41 8.10 -9.96
CA ASP A 45 -6.63 7.02 -9.01
C ASP A 45 -6.08 5.71 -9.56
N TYR A 46 -5.50 4.90 -8.67
CA TYR A 46 -5.10 3.51 -8.92
C TYR A 46 -5.81 2.61 -7.93
N ALA A 47 -5.82 1.31 -8.18
CA ALA A 47 -6.30 0.35 -7.20
C ALA A 47 -5.13 -0.40 -6.55
N ALA A 48 -5.15 -0.46 -5.22
CA ALA A 48 -4.32 -1.35 -4.42
C ALA A 48 -5.15 -2.56 -3.98
N LEU A 49 -4.72 -3.75 -4.39
CA LEU A 49 -5.22 -5.03 -3.89
C LEU A 49 -4.44 -5.41 -2.63
N TYR A 50 -5.13 -5.70 -1.54
CA TYR A 50 -4.51 -6.03 -0.26
C TYR A 50 -5.32 -7.08 0.51
N ASN A 51 -4.69 -7.75 1.47
CA ASN A 51 -5.39 -8.64 2.38
C ASN A 51 -5.98 -7.81 3.55
N PRO A 52 -7.32 -7.69 3.68
CA PRO A 52 -7.94 -6.89 4.73
C PRO A 52 -7.72 -7.45 6.14
N THR A 53 -7.46 -8.76 6.29
CA THR A 53 -7.20 -9.37 7.60
C THR A 53 -5.74 -9.20 8.06
N ALA A 54 -4.83 -8.80 7.17
CA ALA A 54 -3.39 -8.73 7.46
C ALA A 54 -3.08 -7.83 8.68
N LYS A 55 -3.83 -6.74 8.86
CA LYS A 55 -3.67 -5.85 10.02
C LYS A 55 -4.01 -6.55 11.33
N ALA A 56 -5.13 -7.27 11.37
CA ALA A 56 -5.56 -8.05 12.54
C ALA A 56 -4.60 -9.22 12.84
N GLU A 57 -4.00 -9.80 11.79
CA GLU A 57 -2.97 -10.84 11.90
C GLU A 57 -1.60 -10.28 12.33
N GLY A 58 -1.47 -8.97 12.52
CA GLY A 58 -0.26 -8.31 12.98
C GLY A 58 0.84 -8.17 11.92
N ALA A 59 0.47 -8.22 10.64
CA ALA A 59 1.37 -7.97 9.52
C ALA A 59 1.98 -6.56 9.57
N GLU A 60 3.13 -6.40 8.92
CA GLU A 60 3.81 -5.11 8.84
C GLU A 60 3.03 -4.10 7.99
N PRO A 61 2.94 -2.83 8.40
CA PRO A 61 2.28 -1.81 7.59
C PRO A 61 3.02 -1.59 6.28
N ASN A 62 2.28 -1.47 5.19
CA ASN A 62 2.80 -1.09 3.88
C ASN A 62 2.79 0.43 3.74
N PRO A 63 3.95 1.11 3.87
CA PRO A 63 3.97 2.56 3.91
C PRO A 63 3.59 3.21 2.58
N VAL A 64 3.89 2.55 1.45
CA VAL A 64 3.61 3.08 0.11
C VAL A 64 2.10 3.07 -0.14
N ALA A 65 1.45 1.93 0.11
CA ALA A 65 0.01 1.82 -0.04
C ALA A 65 -0.74 2.71 0.97
N SER A 66 -0.26 2.82 2.20
CA SER A 66 -0.86 3.69 3.22
C SER A 66 -0.76 5.17 2.85
N LEU A 67 0.39 5.61 2.32
CA LEU A 67 0.58 6.96 1.81
C LEU A 67 -0.40 7.25 0.67
N GLY A 68 -0.46 6.34 -0.32
CA GLY A 68 -1.32 6.55 -1.48
C GLY A 68 -2.81 6.53 -1.13
N ARG A 69 -3.23 5.70 -0.16
CA ARG A 69 -4.60 5.73 0.37
C ARG A 69 -4.93 7.06 1.05
N ASN A 70 -4.01 7.57 1.87
CA ASN A 70 -4.21 8.83 2.57
C ASN A 70 -4.35 9.99 1.59
N GLU A 71 -3.48 10.02 0.58
CA GLU A 71 -3.54 10.99 -0.51
C GLU A 71 -4.90 10.94 -1.22
N ALA A 72 -5.33 9.75 -1.69
CA ALA A 72 -6.61 9.60 -2.38
C ALA A 72 -7.81 10.03 -1.51
N ALA A 73 -7.77 9.76 -0.20
CA ALA A 73 -8.87 10.07 0.70
C ALA A 73 -8.96 11.56 1.10
N THR A 74 -7.84 12.29 1.11
CA THR A 74 -7.75 13.61 1.76
C THR A 74 -7.09 14.70 0.94
N GLY A 75 -6.43 14.36 -0.18
CA GLY A 75 -5.55 15.27 -0.92
C GLY A 75 -4.36 15.77 -0.08
N ASN A 76 -4.04 15.08 1.02
CA ASN A 76 -2.98 15.48 1.93
C ASN A 76 -1.83 14.47 1.87
N SER A 77 -0.72 14.90 1.28
CA SER A 77 0.49 14.10 1.16
C SER A 77 1.33 14.09 2.44
N ALA A 78 0.81 14.58 3.58
CA ALA A 78 1.50 14.49 4.86
C ALA A 78 1.75 13.02 5.22
N PHE A 79 3.02 12.69 5.42
CA PHE A 79 3.44 11.32 5.72
C PHE A 79 2.86 10.84 7.05
N PHE A 80 2.23 9.66 7.00
CA PHE A 80 2.03 8.77 8.16
C PHE A 80 1.34 9.38 9.38
N THR A 81 0.34 10.24 9.15
CA THR A 81 -0.38 10.94 10.21
C THR A 81 -1.54 10.14 10.82
N ASP A 82 -2.19 9.26 10.04
CA ASP A 82 -3.29 8.41 10.50
C ASP A 82 -2.93 6.91 10.48
N PRO A 83 -2.65 6.28 11.63
CA PRO A 83 -2.35 4.85 11.70
C PRO A 83 -3.61 3.96 11.60
N THR A 84 -4.82 4.50 11.71
CA THR A 84 -6.06 3.71 11.66
C THR A 84 -6.38 3.24 10.24
N THR A 85 -6.04 4.05 9.24
CA THR A 85 -6.27 3.79 7.81
C THR A 85 -5.12 3.07 7.13
N ALA A 86 -4.01 2.82 7.83
CA ALA A 86 -2.85 2.13 7.27
C ALA A 86 -3.19 0.73 6.73
N ILE A 87 -2.70 0.45 5.52
CA ILE A 87 -2.77 -0.86 4.85
C ILE A 87 -1.60 -1.70 5.33
N CYS A 88 -1.84 -2.97 5.66
CA CYS A 88 -0.81 -3.89 6.15
C CYS A 88 -0.59 -5.05 5.16
N GLY A 89 0.62 -5.59 5.17
CA GLY A 89 1.03 -6.71 4.33
C GLY A 89 1.48 -6.32 2.92
N THR A 90 1.66 -7.33 2.08
CA THR A 90 1.97 -7.16 0.67
C THR A 90 0.77 -6.55 -0.06
N VAL A 91 1.04 -5.68 -1.02
CA VAL A 91 0.03 -5.02 -1.85
C VAL A 91 0.39 -5.22 -3.31
N VAL A 92 -0.62 -5.41 -4.16
CA VAL A 92 -0.45 -5.40 -5.62
C VAL A 92 -1.19 -4.20 -6.18
N PHE A 93 -0.46 -3.29 -6.83
CA PHE A 93 -1.05 -2.17 -7.54
C PHE A 93 -1.45 -2.61 -8.95
N VAL A 94 -2.64 -2.19 -9.35
CA VAL A 94 -3.25 -2.37 -10.66
C VAL A 94 -3.86 -1.03 -11.11
N ASP A 95 -4.32 -0.94 -12.35
CA ASP A 95 -5.12 0.19 -12.80
C ASP A 95 -6.41 0.35 -11.93
N ALA A 96 -7.04 1.54 -11.97
CA ALA A 96 -8.26 1.86 -11.23
C ALA A 96 -9.41 0.87 -11.47
N GLU A 97 -9.57 0.39 -12.71
CA GLU A 97 -10.59 -0.57 -13.10
C GLU A 97 -10.21 -2.00 -12.70
N GLY A 98 -8.94 -2.21 -12.33
CA GLY A 98 -8.36 -3.51 -11.98
C GLY A 98 -7.69 -4.19 -13.17
N GLU A 99 -7.35 -3.43 -14.20
CA GLU A 99 -6.68 -3.91 -15.40
C GLU A 99 -5.15 -3.85 -15.29
N ASP A 100 -4.47 -4.05 -16.42
CA ASP A 100 -3.02 -4.00 -16.51
C ASP A 100 -2.47 -2.66 -16.05
N ILE A 101 -1.51 -2.71 -15.12
CA ILE A 101 -0.74 -1.53 -14.77
C ILE A 101 0.30 -1.20 -15.87
N GLY A 102 0.24 0.02 -16.38
CA GLY A 102 1.20 0.53 -17.35
C GLY A 102 2.53 0.95 -16.70
N ASP A 103 3.50 1.25 -17.55
CA ASP A 103 4.85 1.58 -17.09
C ASP A 103 4.92 2.99 -16.46
N GLU A 104 4.06 3.91 -16.90
CA GLU A 104 3.97 5.25 -16.32
C GLU A 104 3.44 5.21 -14.88
N GLU A 105 2.42 4.39 -14.62
CA GLU A 105 1.87 4.16 -13.28
C GLU A 105 2.90 3.49 -12.36
N ILE A 106 3.63 2.49 -12.88
CA ILE A 106 4.74 1.87 -12.13
C ILE A 106 5.79 2.92 -11.73
N GLU A 107 6.17 3.83 -12.63
CA GLU A 107 7.15 4.87 -12.30
C GLU A 107 6.62 5.88 -11.26
N ARG A 108 5.33 6.21 -11.28
CA ARG A 108 4.70 7.03 -10.23
C ARG A 108 4.70 6.33 -8.87
N ILE A 109 4.36 5.04 -8.82
CA ILE A 109 4.45 4.26 -7.58
C ILE A 109 5.90 4.24 -7.08
N LYS A 110 6.88 4.06 -7.97
CA LYS A 110 8.31 4.12 -7.61
C LYS A 110 8.72 5.50 -7.08
N HIS A 111 8.13 6.61 -7.57
CA HIS A 111 8.31 7.92 -6.94
C HIS A 111 7.81 7.93 -5.50
N GLY A 112 6.61 7.41 -5.24
CA GLY A 112 6.09 7.21 -3.89
C GLY A 112 7.02 6.36 -3.01
N MET A 113 7.56 5.26 -3.55
CA MET A 113 8.54 4.42 -2.86
C MET A 113 9.83 5.15 -2.51
N ARG A 114 10.33 6.01 -3.41
CA ARG A 114 11.50 6.87 -3.16
C ARG A 114 11.19 7.87 -2.04
N ALA A 115 10.03 8.51 -2.08
CA ALA A 115 9.60 9.47 -1.07
C ALA A 115 9.48 8.82 0.32
N VAL A 116 8.85 7.64 0.40
CA VAL A 116 8.77 6.83 1.63
C VAL A 116 10.15 6.45 2.14
N ARG A 117 11.07 6.03 1.26
CA ARG A 117 12.44 5.69 1.65
C ARG A 117 13.15 6.89 2.26
N HIS A 118 13.12 8.04 1.60
CA HIS A 118 13.71 9.27 2.12
C HIS A 118 13.11 9.67 3.46
N TYR A 119 11.78 9.64 3.61
CA TYR A 119 11.14 9.93 4.89
C TYR A 119 11.60 8.97 6.00
N ARG A 120 11.74 7.67 5.72
CA ARG A 120 12.24 6.68 6.69
C ARG A 120 13.67 6.95 7.12
N ASP A 121 14.50 7.44 6.20
CA ASP A 121 15.92 7.72 6.45
C ASP A 121 16.10 9.06 7.20
N ASP A 122 15.30 10.07 6.84
CA ASP A 122 15.37 11.42 7.41
C ASP A 122 14.64 11.53 8.77
N TYR A 123 13.54 10.80 8.95
CA TYR A 123 12.67 10.83 10.13
C TYR A 123 12.42 9.42 10.72
N PRO A 124 13.47 8.70 11.13
CA PRO A 124 13.35 7.30 11.55
C PRO A 124 12.50 7.10 12.82
N GLU A 125 12.52 8.06 13.74
CA GLU A 125 11.74 8.00 14.98
C GLU A 125 10.23 8.17 14.72
N GLU A 126 9.85 9.15 13.89
CA GLU A 126 8.45 9.38 13.51
C GLU A 126 7.88 8.16 12.77
N TYR A 127 8.65 7.61 11.82
CA TYR A 127 8.27 6.39 11.14
C TYR A 127 8.08 5.21 12.10
N ALA A 128 8.99 5.06 13.08
CA ALA A 128 8.90 4.01 14.08
C ALA A 128 7.65 4.15 14.97
N LEU A 129 7.30 5.38 15.36
CA LEU A 129 6.10 5.68 16.14
C LEU A 129 4.83 5.35 15.37
N TRP A 130 4.73 5.80 14.12
CA TRP A 130 3.59 5.45 13.26
C TRP A 130 3.47 3.94 13.09
N ARG A 131 4.57 3.27 12.73
CA ARG A 131 4.60 1.81 12.55
C ARG A 131 4.16 1.08 13.82
N ALA A 132 4.63 1.52 14.99
CA ALA A 132 4.24 0.95 16.27
C ALA A 132 2.74 1.17 16.54
N ALA A 133 2.22 2.36 16.27
CA ALA A 133 0.80 2.68 16.41
C ALA A 133 -0.07 1.77 15.54
N VAL A 134 0.28 1.59 14.25
CA VAL A 134 -0.47 0.69 13.34
C VAL A 134 -0.50 -0.74 13.88
N ARG A 135 0.64 -1.26 14.33
CA ARG A 135 0.73 -2.63 14.87
C ARG A 135 -0.03 -2.81 16.16
N ASN A 136 -0.06 -1.80 17.02
CA ASN A 136 -0.81 -1.84 18.27
C ASN A 136 -2.31 -1.79 18.01
N LEU A 137 -2.76 -0.99 17.03
CA LEU A 137 -4.17 -0.95 16.61
C LEU A 137 -4.64 -2.30 16.05
N GLY A 138 -3.80 -2.99 15.27
CA GLY A 138 -4.12 -4.33 14.76
C GLY A 138 -4.25 -5.41 15.84
N ARG A 139 -3.67 -5.18 17.03
CA ARG A 139 -3.66 -6.12 18.17
C ARG A 139 -4.68 -5.78 19.26
N LEU A 140 -5.33 -4.63 19.18
CA LEU A 140 -6.40 -4.24 20.09
C LEU A 140 -7.66 -5.06 19.75
N GLU A 141 -7.70 -6.30 20.23
CA GLU A 141 -8.97 -6.98 20.49
C GLU A 141 -9.61 -6.28 21.70
N ILE A 142 -10.70 -5.54 21.45
CA ILE A 142 -11.60 -5.02 22.50
C ILE A 142 -12.71 -6.05 22.70
#